data_AF-A0A367KWQ2-F1
#
_entry.id   AF-A0A367KWQ2-F1
#
_cell.length_a   1.000
_cell.length_b   1.000
_cell.length_c   1.000
_cell.angle_alpha   90.00
_cell.angle_beta   90.00
_cell.angle_gamma   90.00
#
_symmetry.space_group_name_H-M   'P 1'
#
loop_
_entity.id
_entity.type
_entity.pdbx_description
1 polymer ?
#
loop_
_entity_poly.entity_id
_entity_poly.type
_entity_poly.pdbx_seq_one_letter_code
_entity_poly.pdbx_strand_id
1 'polypeptide(L)'
;MKFALYLAMFVAALMVVSAAPSKKACKAITDARENAVCKKYCGNSGYLLGECGSTGICICKNKKKAPTTTLEHVYGISSVLAALRAKKRTNLDALYYYAIPSTKKKDQSLMSNILELAKETQLKTVSVDKGRLNNLTDNKLHQGVVLSASPRDPIEISSLTGLDLSNTYQALPRINKRGNPNHTNVLPSIQLTAPKRKPFWIALDEVQDPQNLGSILRTAYFFGVDGVLLCSKNSAPISPTVSKVSSGAAELMDIYSTPNLVKFLKESHLNGWEIIGAAGEANPSLTLSQFRHKASEHPLILVLGNEGTGLRTNVKSACNQFVSIPSAQPPSFNGSVDI
;
A
#
# COMPACT_ATOMS: atom_id res chain seq x y z
N MET A 1 18.36 -14.79 5.37
CA MET A 1 19.35 -13.80 5.88
C MET A 1 19.97 -12.89 4.81
N LYS A 2 20.38 -13.34 3.60
CA LYS A 2 20.71 -12.41 2.48
C LYS A 2 19.51 -11.54 2.05
N PHE A 3 18.35 -12.16 2.17
CA PHE A 3 17.01 -11.64 2.13
C PHE A 3 16.75 -10.18 2.54
N ALA A 4 16.92 -9.84 3.83
CA ALA A 4 16.47 -8.55 4.37
C ALA A 4 17.26 -7.38 3.76
N LEU A 5 18.52 -7.64 3.40
CA LEU A 5 19.36 -6.68 2.72
C LEU A 5 18.93 -6.46 1.27
N TYR A 6 18.72 -7.53 0.49
CA TYR A 6 18.22 -7.39 -0.88
C TYR A 6 16.82 -6.76 -0.91
N LEU A 7 15.97 -7.11 0.05
CA LEU A 7 14.66 -6.51 0.23
C LEU A 7 14.78 -5.00 0.51
N ALA A 8 15.56 -4.59 1.50
CA ALA A 8 15.76 -3.17 1.82
C ALA A 8 16.36 -2.41 0.63
N MET A 9 17.36 -3.00 -0.03
CA MET A 9 17.98 -2.44 -1.22
C MET A 9 16.98 -2.27 -2.37
N PHE A 10 16.20 -3.31 -2.65
CA PHE A 10 15.27 -3.32 -3.77
C PHE A 10 14.05 -2.45 -3.50
N VAL A 11 13.52 -2.45 -2.27
CA VAL A 11 12.39 -1.62 -1.87
C VAL A 11 12.73 -0.15 -1.93
N ALA A 12 13.89 0.26 -1.40
CA ALA A 12 14.28 1.67 -1.46
C ALA A 12 14.68 2.07 -2.90
N ALA A 13 15.33 1.17 -3.67
CA ALA A 13 15.55 1.42 -5.09
C ALA A 13 14.24 1.57 -5.90
N LEU A 14 13.17 0.85 -5.55
CA LEU A 14 11.87 1.01 -6.20
C LEU A 14 11.22 2.37 -5.90
N MET A 15 11.44 2.92 -4.70
CA MET A 15 10.98 4.26 -4.32
C MET A 15 11.68 5.36 -5.13
N VAL A 16 12.94 5.13 -5.53
CA VAL A 16 13.75 6.07 -6.31
C VAL A 16 13.31 6.20 -7.77
N VAL A 17 12.65 5.19 -8.34
CA VAL A 17 12.32 5.15 -9.77
C VAL A 17 11.09 6.02 -10.12
N SER A 18 10.39 6.58 -9.14
CA SER A 18 9.25 7.49 -9.37
C SER A 18 9.53 8.88 -8.81
N ALA A 19 10.47 9.60 -9.42
CA ALA A 19 10.50 11.05 -9.32
C ALA A 19 9.31 11.60 -10.13
N ALA A 20 8.18 11.80 -9.46
CA ALA A 20 7.09 12.57 -10.04
C ALA A 20 7.63 13.96 -10.43
N PRO A 21 7.31 14.49 -11.62
CA PRO A 21 7.73 15.83 -12.01
C PRO A 21 7.30 16.82 -10.93
N SER A 22 8.23 17.71 -10.55
CA SER A 22 8.02 18.75 -9.54
C SER A 22 6.61 19.33 -9.65
N LYS A 23 5.82 19.26 -8.58
CA LYS A 23 4.50 19.91 -8.52
C LYS A 23 4.70 21.37 -8.95
N LYS A 24 4.14 21.76 -10.11
CA LYS A 24 4.07 23.17 -10.50
C LYS A 24 3.39 23.92 -9.36
N ALA A 25 4.02 24.98 -8.87
CA ALA A 25 3.41 25.86 -7.88
C ALA A 25 2.08 26.39 -8.46
N CYS A 26 0.98 26.06 -7.81
CA CYS A 26 -0.34 26.48 -8.25
C CYS A 26 -0.50 27.98 -8.06
N LYS A 27 -1.02 28.67 -9.08
CA LYS A 27 -1.37 30.09 -9.02
C LYS A 27 -2.65 30.23 -8.19
N ALA A 28 -2.67 31.13 -7.22
CA ALA A 28 -3.90 31.45 -6.49
C ALA A 28 -4.93 32.04 -7.46
N ILE A 29 -6.16 31.50 -7.46
CA ILE A 29 -7.27 32.04 -8.24
C ILE A 29 -7.73 33.32 -7.53
N THR A 30 -7.39 34.48 -8.09
CA THR A 30 -7.82 35.81 -7.62
C THR A 30 -8.97 36.39 -8.46
N ASP A 31 -9.36 35.71 -9.55
CA ASP A 31 -10.43 36.14 -10.46
C ASP A 31 -11.81 35.68 -9.99
N ALA A 32 -12.75 36.62 -9.86
CA ALA A 32 -14.13 36.38 -9.44
C ALA A 32 -14.90 35.45 -10.41
N ARG A 33 -14.55 35.43 -11.70
CA ARG A 33 -15.24 34.63 -12.72
C ARG A 33 -14.87 33.15 -12.62
N GLU A 34 -13.61 32.84 -12.40
CA GLU A 34 -13.12 31.47 -12.16
C GLU A 34 -13.66 30.91 -10.84
N ASN A 35 -13.74 31.76 -9.81
CA ASN A 35 -14.32 31.42 -8.51
C ASN A 35 -15.82 31.00 -8.63
N ALA A 36 -16.58 31.69 -9.48
CA ALA A 36 -17.97 31.35 -9.76
C ALA A 36 -18.14 29.98 -10.44
N VAL A 37 -17.20 29.60 -11.32
CA VAL A 37 -17.20 28.28 -11.99
C VAL A 37 -16.96 27.17 -10.98
N CYS A 38 -15.97 27.31 -10.08
CA CYS A 38 -15.72 26.32 -9.02
C CYS A 38 -16.91 26.20 -8.06
N LYS A 39 -17.57 27.32 -7.71
CA LYS A 39 -18.77 27.31 -6.87
C LYS A 39 -19.94 26.58 -7.54
N LYS A 40 -20.13 26.75 -8.86
CA LYS A 40 -21.13 26.01 -9.64
C LYS A 40 -20.84 24.51 -9.68
N TYR A 41 -19.57 24.11 -9.82
CA TYR A 41 -19.17 22.71 -9.93
C TYR A 41 -19.20 21.97 -8.58
N CYS A 42 -18.74 22.60 -7.50
CA CYS A 42 -18.65 21.99 -6.17
C CYS A 42 -19.90 22.17 -5.30
N GLY A 43 -20.83 23.05 -5.68
CA GLY A 43 -22.05 23.33 -4.92
C GLY A 43 -21.75 23.71 -3.46
N ASN A 44 -22.56 23.22 -2.52
CA ASN A 44 -22.42 23.50 -1.08
C ASN A 44 -21.28 22.73 -0.39
N SER A 45 -20.53 21.90 -1.11
CA SER A 45 -19.46 21.05 -0.55
C SER A 45 -18.22 21.87 -0.13
N GLY A 46 -18.11 23.11 -0.61
CA GLY A 46 -16.89 23.92 -0.51
C GLY A 46 -15.78 23.41 -1.45
N TYR A 47 -14.76 24.25 -1.71
CA TYR A 47 -13.58 23.90 -2.51
C TYR A 47 -12.33 24.54 -1.91
N LEU A 48 -11.15 24.05 -2.29
CA LEU A 48 -9.87 24.69 -1.98
C LEU A 48 -9.46 25.57 -3.16
N LEU A 49 -9.27 26.86 -2.91
CA LEU A 49 -8.69 27.79 -3.88
C LEU A 49 -7.18 27.54 -3.92
N GLY A 50 -6.66 27.14 -5.08
CA GLY A 50 -5.21 26.96 -5.30
C GLY A 50 -4.73 25.54 -5.58
N GLU A 51 -5.60 24.57 -5.89
CA GLU A 51 -5.16 23.30 -6.49
C GLU A 51 -5.86 23.11 -7.83
N CYS A 52 -5.16 23.43 -8.92
CA CYS A 52 -5.55 23.03 -10.26
C CYS A 52 -4.91 21.67 -10.57
N GLY A 53 -5.72 20.70 -10.99
CA GLY A 53 -5.16 19.55 -11.72
C GLY A 53 -4.40 20.02 -12.98
N SER A 54 -3.68 19.11 -13.64
CA SER A 54 -2.91 19.40 -14.88
C SER A 54 -3.73 20.00 -16.03
N THR A 55 -5.05 20.02 -15.90
CA THR A 55 -6.04 20.54 -16.86
C THR A 55 -6.89 21.72 -16.35
N GLY A 56 -6.63 22.27 -15.14
CA GLY A 56 -7.37 23.43 -14.64
C GLY A 56 -8.69 23.14 -13.91
N ILE A 57 -8.87 21.92 -13.38
CA ILE A 57 -10.14 21.48 -12.75
C ILE A 57 -10.14 21.75 -11.23
N CYS A 58 -11.24 22.31 -10.71
CA CYS A 58 -11.45 22.63 -9.29
C CYS A 58 -11.53 21.37 -8.39
N ILE A 59 -10.88 21.38 -7.23
CA ILE A 59 -10.94 20.31 -6.23
C ILE A 59 -11.97 20.64 -5.14
N CYS A 60 -13.06 19.88 -5.10
CA CYS A 60 -14.12 20.06 -4.10
C CYS A 60 -13.73 19.45 -2.75
N LYS A 61 -14.00 20.16 -1.65
CA LYS A 61 -13.83 19.62 -0.29
C LYS A 61 -14.82 18.47 -0.09
N ASN A 62 -14.32 17.37 0.46
CA ASN A 62 -15.01 16.10 0.68
C ASN A 62 -16.52 16.23 0.90
N LYS A 63 -17.33 15.79 -0.09
CA LYS A 63 -18.63 15.20 0.23
C LYS A 63 -18.33 14.00 1.13
N LYS A 64 -18.80 14.03 2.38
CA LYS A 64 -19.05 12.78 3.10
C LYS A 64 -20.06 12.00 2.26
N LYS A 65 -19.59 11.13 1.36
CA LYS A 65 -20.44 10.17 0.69
C LYS A 65 -21.04 9.30 1.80
N ALA A 66 -22.38 9.25 1.86
CA ALA A 66 -23.08 8.18 2.54
C ALA A 66 -22.51 6.83 2.07
N PRO A 67 -22.57 5.75 2.87
CA PRO A 67 -22.00 4.45 2.50
C PRO A 67 -22.87 3.81 1.40
N THR A 68 -22.73 4.31 0.18
CA THR A 68 -22.98 3.51 -1.01
C THR A 68 -21.98 2.38 -0.97
N THR A 69 -22.42 1.13 -1.10
CA THR A 69 -21.58 -0.04 -1.37
C THR A 69 -20.78 0.22 -2.67
N THR A 70 -19.66 0.93 -2.56
CA THR A 70 -18.82 1.28 -3.70
C THR A 70 -18.02 0.05 -4.05
N LEU A 71 -18.54 -0.73 -5.01
CA LEU A 71 -17.76 -1.78 -5.64
C LEU A 71 -16.58 -1.15 -6.41
N GLU A 72 -15.45 -1.83 -6.39
CA GLU A 72 -14.29 -1.51 -7.18
C GLU A 72 -14.09 -2.59 -8.25
N HIS A 73 -13.46 -2.19 -9.36
CA HIS A 73 -13.17 -3.09 -10.48
C HIS A 73 -11.71 -3.53 -10.42
N VAL A 74 -11.43 -4.70 -9.84
CA VAL A 74 -10.10 -5.33 -9.86
C VAL A 74 -9.85 -5.90 -11.24
N TYR A 75 -8.70 -5.61 -11.85
CA TYR A 75 -8.42 -6.00 -13.23
C TYR A 75 -7.05 -6.63 -13.40
N GLY A 76 -6.90 -7.42 -14.46
CA GLY A 76 -5.68 -8.19 -14.72
C GLY A 76 -5.74 -9.60 -14.15
N ILE A 77 -5.19 -10.55 -14.90
CA ILE A 77 -5.28 -11.99 -14.62
C ILE A 77 -4.73 -12.32 -13.23
N SER A 78 -3.50 -11.90 -12.91
CA SER A 78 -2.87 -12.22 -11.62
C SER A 78 -3.63 -11.62 -10.43
N SER A 79 -4.12 -10.39 -10.58
CA SER A 79 -4.82 -9.67 -9.51
C SER A 79 -6.19 -10.26 -9.23
N VAL A 80 -6.96 -10.59 -10.27
CA VAL A 80 -8.26 -11.26 -10.14
C VAL A 80 -8.08 -12.66 -9.56
N LEU A 81 -7.13 -13.44 -10.06
CA LEU A 81 -6.84 -14.78 -9.53
C LEU A 81 -6.45 -14.73 -8.05
N ALA A 82 -5.61 -13.77 -7.67
CA ALA A 82 -5.20 -13.57 -6.28
C ALA A 82 -6.37 -13.17 -5.38
N ALA A 83 -7.24 -12.26 -5.82
CA ALA A 83 -8.44 -11.84 -5.09
C ALA A 83 -9.40 -13.02 -4.82
N LEU A 84 -9.66 -13.85 -5.84
CA LEU A 84 -10.52 -15.04 -5.71
C LEU A 84 -9.93 -16.07 -4.74
N ARG A 85 -8.62 -16.27 -4.78
CA ARG A 85 -7.93 -17.24 -3.90
C ARG A 85 -7.86 -16.79 -2.45
N ALA A 86 -7.54 -15.52 -2.22
CA ALA A 86 -7.27 -15.01 -0.87
C ALA A 86 -8.55 -14.78 -0.05
N LYS A 87 -9.69 -14.53 -0.72
CA LYS A 87 -11.00 -14.29 -0.06
C LYS A 87 -10.95 -13.20 1.01
N LYS A 88 -10.08 -12.19 0.84
CA LYS A 88 -9.93 -11.05 1.77
C LYS A 88 -10.88 -9.89 1.51
N ARG A 89 -11.61 -9.92 0.40
CA ARG A 89 -12.69 -8.97 0.08
C ARG A 89 -14.01 -9.53 0.63
N THR A 90 -14.79 -8.70 1.30
CA THR A 90 -16.02 -9.11 2.00
C THR A 90 -17.15 -9.49 1.05
N ASN A 91 -17.20 -8.88 -0.14
CA ASN A 91 -18.21 -9.18 -1.15
C ASN A 91 -17.60 -9.27 -2.56
N LEU A 92 -17.99 -10.30 -3.30
CA LEU A 92 -17.67 -10.48 -4.72
C LEU A 92 -18.99 -10.41 -5.51
N ASP A 93 -19.13 -9.42 -6.38
CA ASP A 93 -20.39 -9.13 -7.08
C ASP A 93 -20.48 -9.87 -8.42
N ALA A 94 -19.52 -9.65 -9.31
CA ALA A 94 -19.51 -10.29 -10.63
C ALA A 94 -18.10 -10.34 -11.24
N LEU A 95 -17.85 -11.40 -12.03
CA LEU A 95 -16.67 -11.53 -12.88
C LEU A 95 -17.03 -11.25 -14.34
N TYR A 96 -16.42 -10.23 -14.92
CA TYR A 96 -16.52 -9.89 -16.33
C TYR A 96 -15.28 -10.39 -17.08
N TYR A 97 -15.47 -11.09 -18.19
CA TYR A 97 -14.36 -11.60 -18.98
C TYR A 97 -14.60 -11.51 -20.48
N TYR A 98 -13.51 -11.43 -21.24
CA TYR A 98 -13.54 -11.49 -22.70
C TYR A 98 -13.41 -12.94 -23.15
N ALA A 99 -14.42 -13.44 -23.86
CA ALA A 99 -14.50 -14.85 -24.25
C ALA A 99 -13.42 -15.28 -25.26
N ILE A 100 -12.82 -14.32 -25.98
CA ILE A 100 -11.77 -14.63 -26.96
C ILE A 100 -10.45 -14.91 -26.24
N PRO A 101 -9.83 -16.08 -26.46
CA PRO A 101 -8.58 -16.46 -25.79
C PRO A 101 -7.43 -15.48 -26.07
N SER A 102 -6.58 -15.27 -25.06
CA SER A 102 -5.32 -14.53 -25.22
C SER A 102 -4.38 -15.29 -26.16
N THR A 103 -3.51 -14.57 -26.89
CA THR A 103 -2.45 -15.20 -27.71
C THR A 103 -1.40 -15.92 -26.87
N LYS A 104 -1.27 -15.57 -25.59
CA LYS A 104 -0.29 -16.15 -24.67
C LYS A 104 -0.86 -17.39 -23.99
N LYS A 105 -0.25 -18.56 -24.23
CA LYS A 105 -0.66 -19.84 -23.59
C LYS A 105 -0.75 -19.77 -22.06
N LYS A 106 0.19 -19.07 -21.41
CA LYS A 106 0.19 -18.88 -19.95
C LYS A 106 -1.06 -18.14 -19.47
N ASP A 107 -1.49 -17.10 -20.19
CA ASP A 107 -2.67 -16.31 -19.84
C ASP A 107 -3.95 -17.14 -20.02
N GLN A 108 -4.00 -18.02 -21.01
CA GLN A 108 -5.13 -18.94 -21.23
C GLN A 108 -5.31 -19.90 -20.03
N SER A 109 -4.22 -20.53 -19.57
CA SER A 109 -4.24 -21.42 -18.40
C SER A 109 -4.63 -20.70 -17.11
N LEU A 110 -4.18 -19.46 -16.92
CA LEU A 110 -4.59 -18.69 -15.75
C LEU A 110 -6.07 -18.25 -15.84
N MET A 111 -6.56 -17.92 -17.04
CA MET A 111 -7.97 -17.59 -17.26
C MET A 111 -8.88 -18.78 -16.98
N SER A 112 -8.51 -19.99 -17.42
CA SER A 112 -9.29 -21.19 -17.11
C SER A 112 -9.40 -21.41 -15.61
N ASN A 113 -8.30 -21.24 -14.86
CA ASN A 113 -8.30 -21.36 -13.40
C ASN A 113 -9.18 -20.30 -12.73
N ILE A 114 -9.23 -19.08 -13.27
CA ILE A 114 -10.12 -18.02 -12.76
C ILE A 114 -11.59 -18.43 -12.95
N LEU A 115 -11.95 -18.93 -14.14
CA LEU A 115 -13.33 -19.33 -14.43
C LEU A 115 -13.75 -20.55 -13.61
N GLU A 116 -12.83 -21.47 -13.32
CA GLU A 116 -13.05 -22.61 -12.43
C GLU A 116 -13.32 -22.15 -10.99
N LEU A 117 -12.46 -21.32 -10.43
CA LEU A 117 -12.65 -20.73 -9.08
C LEU A 117 -13.95 -19.92 -8.98
N ALA A 118 -14.33 -19.19 -10.03
CA ALA A 118 -15.58 -18.45 -10.06
C ALA A 118 -16.80 -19.37 -10.02
N LYS A 119 -16.76 -20.53 -10.70
CA LYS A 119 -17.82 -21.53 -10.64
C LYS A 119 -17.92 -22.18 -9.27
N GLU A 120 -16.79 -22.56 -8.67
CA GLU A 120 -16.73 -23.15 -7.32
C GLU A 120 -17.31 -22.22 -6.25
N THR A 121 -17.06 -20.91 -6.40
CA THR A 121 -17.56 -19.88 -5.47
C THR A 121 -18.97 -19.38 -5.82
N GLN A 122 -19.64 -19.98 -6.82
CA GLN A 122 -20.95 -19.57 -7.33
C GLN A 122 -21.00 -18.08 -7.72
N LEU A 123 -19.86 -17.52 -8.13
CA LEU A 123 -19.76 -16.13 -8.56
C LEU A 123 -20.40 -15.96 -9.93
N LYS A 124 -21.23 -14.92 -10.09
CA LYS A 124 -21.81 -14.55 -11.37
C LYS A 124 -20.71 -14.24 -12.38
N THR A 125 -20.62 -15.04 -13.45
CA THR A 125 -19.69 -14.80 -14.56
C THR A 125 -20.46 -14.23 -15.76
N VAL A 126 -19.93 -13.18 -16.39
CA VAL A 126 -20.53 -12.49 -17.53
C VAL A 126 -19.48 -12.30 -18.61
N SER A 127 -19.69 -12.93 -19.76
CA SER A 127 -18.88 -12.66 -20.95
C SER A 127 -19.27 -11.32 -21.56
N VAL A 128 -18.31 -10.44 -21.80
CA VAL A 128 -18.52 -9.11 -22.38
C VAL A 128 -17.49 -8.83 -23.47
N ASP A 129 -17.74 -7.81 -24.29
CA ASP A 129 -16.78 -7.33 -25.29
C ASP A 129 -15.62 -6.54 -24.65
N LYS A 130 -14.54 -6.33 -25.42
CA LYS A 130 -13.36 -5.60 -24.95
C LYS A 130 -13.64 -4.13 -24.63
N GLY A 131 -14.57 -3.49 -25.34
CA GLY A 131 -14.97 -2.10 -25.09
C GLY A 131 -15.64 -1.94 -23.73
N ARG A 132 -16.52 -2.89 -23.36
CA ARG A 132 -17.11 -2.92 -22.02
C ARG A 132 -16.05 -3.06 -20.92
N LEU A 133 -15.05 -3.93 -21.11
CA LEU A 133 -13.96 -4.06 -20.13
C LEU A 133 -13.13 -2.79 -20.01
N ASN A 134 -12.82 -2.12 -21.12
CA ASN A 134 -12.13 -0.83 -21.11
C ASN A 134 -12.92 0.22 -20.31
N ASN A 135 -14.24 0.26 -20.46
CA ASN A 135 -15.10 1.19 -19.72
C ASN A 135 -15.12 0.89 -18.21
N LEU A 136 -15.07 -0.39 -17.81
CA LEU A 136 -15.03 -0.78 -16.39
C LEU A 136 -13.69 -0.43 -15.73
N THR A 137 -12.61 -0.32 -16.49
CA THR A 137 -11.25 -0.13 -15.96
C THR A 137 -10.64 1.22 -16.29
N ASP A 138 -11.41 2.17 -16.82
CA ASP A 138 -10.90 3.47 -17.30
C ASP A 138 -9.75 3.31 -18.32
N ASN A 139 -9.93 2.41 -19.30
CA ASN A 139 -8.97 2.05 -20.34
C ASN A 139 -7.64 1.45 -19.82
N LYS A 140 -7.61 0.96 -18.57
CA LYS A 140 -6.42 0.30 -18.02
C LYS A 140 -6.26 -1.13 -18.55
N LEU A 141 -5.02 -1.63 -18.55
CA LEU A 141 -4.66 -2.95 -19.06
C LEU A 141 -5.27 -4.10 -18.24
N HIS A 142 -6.47 -4.51 -18.62
CA HIS A 142 -7.28 -5.52 -17.91
C HIS A 142 -6.96 -6.97 -18.29
N GLN A 143 -6.28 -7.22 -19.41
CA GLN A 143 -5.93 -8.59 -19.89
C GLN A 143 -7.15 -9.52 -20.06
N GLY A 144 -8.30 -8.95 -20.46
CA GLY A 144 -9.52 -9.71 -20.72
C GLY A 144 -10.31 -10.12 -19.49
N VAL A 145 -9.99 -9.64 -18.28
CA VAL A 145 -10.76 -9.98 -17.06
C VAL A 145 -10.85 -8.83 -16.07
N VAL A 146 -12.03 -8.69 -15.45
CA VAL A 146 -12.34 -7.71 -14.41
C VAL A 146 -13.26 -8.35 -13.37
N LEU A 147 -12.95 -8.16 -12.09
CA LEU A 147 -13.75 -8.59 -10.95
C LEU A 147 -14.35 -7.35 -10.28
N SER A 148 -15.68 -7.29 -10.20
CA SER A 148 -16.43 -6.33 -9.39
C SER A 148 -16.51 -6.85 -7.96
N ALA A 149 -15.95 -6.13 -6.99
CA ALA A 149 -15.86 -6.57 -5.60
C ALA A 149 -15.84 -5.40 -4.61
N SER A 150 -16.08 -5.67 -3.34
CA SER A 150 -15.91 -4.69 -2.26
C SER A 150 -14.46 -4.16 -2.21
N PRO A 151 -14.22 -2.95 -1.69
CA PRO A 151 -12.87 -2.43 -1.47
C PRO A 151 -12.02 -3.38 -0.61
N ARG A 152 -10.69 -3.28 -0.78
CA ARG A 152 -9.73 -4.00 0.05
C ARG A 152 -9.23 -3.08 1.15
N ASP A 153 -9.79 -3.21 2.34
CA ASP A 153 -9.41 -2.37 3.47
C ASP A 153 -8.26 -2.98 4.28
N PRO A 154 -7.25 -2.18 4.70
CA PRO A 154 -6.20 -2.65 5.59
C PRO A 154 -6.75 -2.91 6.99
N ILE A 155 -6.08 -3.81 7.73
CA ILE A 155 -6.48 -4.13 9.10
C ILE A 155 -5.91 -3.09 10.07
N GLU A 156 -6.76 -2.39 10.83
CA GLU A 156 -6.31 -1.38 11.79
C GLU A 156 -5.70 -2.00 13.06
N ILE A 157 -4.44 -1.63 13.36
CA ILE A 157 -3.70 -2.12 14.53
C ILE A 157 -3.09 -0.97 15.33
N SER A 158 -2.89 -1.16 16.64
CA SER A 158 -2.32 -0.14 17.53
C SER A 158 -0.82 -0.29 17.75
N SER A 159 -0.34 -1.53 17.89
CA SER A 159 1.05 -1.86 18.20
C SER A 159 1.34 -3.35 17.99
N LEU A 160 2.62 -3.70 17.97
CA LEU A 160 3.11 -5.08 17.97
C LEU A 160 3.56 -5.46 19.38
N THR A 161 3.19 -6.65 19.86
CA THR A 161 3.62 -7.15 21.17
C THR A 161 5.09 -7.55 21.16
N GLY A 162 5.65 -7.81 22.34
CA GLY A 162 6.88 -8.60 22.48
C GLY A 162 6.59 -10.10 22.32
N LEU A 163 7.60 -10.92 22.56
CA LEU A 163 7.43 -12.37 22.66
C LEU A 163 6.47 -12.71 23.81
N ASP A 164 5.41 -13.47 23.52
CA ASP A 164 4.58 -14.05 24.57
C ASP A 164 5.12 -15.40 25.08
N LEU A 165 4.43 -15.99 26.06
CA LEU A 165 4.77 -17.30 26.63
C LEU A 165 4.74 -18.44 25.61
N SER A 166 4.09 -18.24 24.46
CA SER A 166 4.03 -19.19 23.35
C SER A 166 5.10 -18.93 22.29
N ASN A 167 6.05 -18.02 22.55
CA ASN A 167 7.07 -17.56 21.61
C ASN A 167 6.48 -16.92 20.33
N THR A 168 5.35 -16.25 20.44
CA THR A 168 4.70 -15.55 19.32
C THR A 168 4.69 -14.03 19.52
N TYR A 169 4.68 -13.29 18.40
CA TYR A 169 4.40 -11.85 18.38
C TYR A 169 2.98 -11.66 17.89
N GLN A 170 2.28 -10.61 18.32
CA GLN A 170 0.90 -10.36 17.91
C GLN A 170 0.73 -8.90 17.47
N ALA A 171 -0.15 -8.65 16.50
CA ALA A 171 -0.62 -7.31 16.21
C ALA A 171 -1.87 -7.06 17.05
N LEU A 172 -1.78 -6.08 17.94
CA LEU A 172 -2.92 -5.72 18.76
C LEU A 172 -3.94 -4.95 17.92
N PRO A 173 -5.21 -5.37 17.89
CA PRO A 173 -6.25 -4.64 17.21
C PRO A 173 -6.40 -3.27 17.86
N ARG A 174 -6.89 -2.31 17.08
CA ARG A 174 -7.27 -1.04 17.66
C ARG A 174 -8.52 -1.18 18.53
N ILE A 175 -8.38 -0.83 19.80
CA ILE A 175 -9.49 -0.68 20.74
C ILE A 175 -9.99 0.77 20.72
N ASN A 176 -11.29 0.98 20.62
CA ASN A 176 -11.89 2.31 20.67
C ASN A 176 -11.87 2.87 22.11
N LYS A 177 -12.18 4.17 22.27
CA LYS A 177 -12.19 4.84 23.58
C LYS A 177 -13.15 4.22 24.61
N ARG A 178 -14.07 3.34 24.17
CA ARG A 178 -15.05 2.64 25.02
C ARG A 178 -14.60 1.22 25.39
N GLY A 179 -13.37 0.83 25.04
CA GLY A 179 -12.85 -0.50 25.35
C GLY A 179 -13.26 -1.60 24.36
N ASN A 180 -14.03 -1.26 23.31
CA ASN A 180 -14.45 -2.25 22.32
C ASN A 180 -13.48 -2.26 21.13
N PRO A 181 -13.07 -3.43 20.63
CA PRO A 181 -12.37 -3.50 19.35
C PRO A 181 -13.25 -2.90 18.25
N ASN A 182 -12.65 -2.19 17.30
CA ASN A 182 -13.39 -1.66 16.15
C ASN A 182 -13.95 -2.82 15.30
N HIS A 183 -15.23 -3.14 15.46
CA HIS A 183 -16.16 -3.82 14.51
C HIS A 183 -15.71 -5.04 13.68
N THR A 184 -14.58 -5.68 13.95
CA THR A 184 -14.20 -6.94 13.32
C THR A 184 -13.96 -7.99 14.40
N ASN A 185 -14.83 -9.00 14.48
CA ASN A 185 -14.73 -10.15 15.39
C ASN A 185 -13.51 -11.06 15.13
N VAL A 186 -12.58 -10.64 14.27
CA VAL A 186 -11.35 -11.36 13.97
C VAL A 186 -10.20 -10.49 14.47
N LEU A 187 -9.59 -10.92 15.57
CA LEU A 187 -8.31 -10.37 16.01
C LEU A 187 -7.29 -10.65 14.89
N PRO A 188 -6.61 -9.65 14.33
CA PRO A 188 -5.50 -9.89 13.42
C PRO A 188 -4.31 -10.47 14.20
N SER A 189 -4.36 -11.76 14.50
CA SER A 189 -3.23 -12.44 15.12
C SER A 189 -2.17 -12.68 14.05
N ILE A 190 -1.01 -12.04 14.17
CA ILE A 190 0.19 -12.44 13.41
C ILE A 190 0.69 -13.75 14.03
N GLN A 191 0.14 -14.89 13.66
CA GLN A 191 0.70 -16.16 14.12
C GLN A 191 2.00 -16.43 13.37
N LEU A 192 3.14 -16.03 13.95
CA LEU A 192 4.45 -16.40 13.43
C LEU A 192 4.75 -17.85 13.80
N THR A 193 4.25 -18.79 12.98
CA THR A 193 4.63 -20.20 13.06
C THR A 193 6.05 -20.39 12.53
N ALA A 194 7.10 -20.14 13.34
CA ALA A 194 8.35 -20.91 13.36
C ALA A 194 9.46 -20.30 14.24
N PRO A 195 10.25 -21.12 14.97
CA PRO A 195 11.37 -20.69 15.80
C PRO A 195 12.71 -20.54 15.03
N LYS A 196 12.74 -19.98 13.81
CA LYS A 196 13.98 -19.90 13.00
C LYS A 196 14.38 -18.52 12.44
N ARG A 197 13.52 -17.50 12.46
CA ARG A 197 13.91 -16.12 12.10
C ARG A 197 13.11 -15.10 12.90
N LYS A 198 13.68 -13.93 13.13
CA LYS A 198 12.97 -12.80 13.75
C LYS A 198 12.00 -12.17 12.74
N PRO A 199 10.87 -11.61 13.20
CA PRO A 199 9.93 -10.97 12.30
C PRO A 199 10.50 -9.69 11.73
N PHE A 200 10.12 -9.42 10.48
CA PHE A 200 10.54 -8.26 9.72
C PHE A 200 9.32 -7.58 9.12
N TRP A 201 9.12 -6.32 9.49
CA TRP A 201 7.99 -5.48 9.09
C TRP A 201 8.46 -4.28 8.29
N ILE A 202 7.60 -3.79 7.42
CA ILE A 202 7.80 -2.53 6.71
C ILE A 202 6.69 -1.56 7.10
N ALA A 203 7.05 -0.37 7.56
CA ALA A 203 6.11 0.72 7.82
C ALA A 203 6.29 1.83 6.78
N LEU A 204 5.20 2.26 6.16
CA LEU A 204 5.20 3.27 5.11
C LEU A 204 4.65 4.59 5.65
N ASP A 205 5.51 5.59 5.77
CA ASP A 205 5.17 6.94 6.21
C ASP A 205 4.69 7.78 5.03
N GLU A 206 3.37 7.82 4.82
CA GLU A 206 2.73 8.68 3.81
C GLU A 206 3.19 8.41 2.36
N VAL A 207 3.40 7.15 2.00
CA VAL A 207 3.60 6.72 0.61
C VAL A 207 2.31 6.97 -0.19
N GLN A 208 2.39 7.84 -1.20
CA GLN A 208 1.20 8.38 -1.89
C GLN A 208 1.01 7.84 -3.30
N ASP A 209 2.06 7.33 -3.95
CA ASP A 209 1.94 6.80 -5.31
C ASP A 209 1.49 5.32 -5.29
N PRO A 210 0.34 4.96 -5.91
CA PRO A 210 -0.08 3.58 -6.08
C PRO A 210 0.96 2.68 -6.77
N GLN A 211 1.82 3.23 -7.63
CA GLN A 211 2.88 2.48 -8.30
C GLN A 211 3.96 2.04 -7.30
N ASN A 212 4.39 2.97 -6.44
CA ASN A 212 5.38 2.69 -5.41
C ASN A 212 4.81 1.74 -4.36
N LEU A 213 3.60 2.01 -3.87
CA LEU A 213 2.92 1.10 -2.93
C LEU A 213 2.78 -0.31 -3.51
N GLY A 214 2.31 -0.45 -4.76
CA GLY A 214 2.18 -1.76 -5.41
C GLY A 214 3.51 -2.48 -5.57
N SER A 215 4.57 -1.76 -5.92
CA SER A 215 5.92 -2.31 -6.09
C SER A 215 6.53 -2.76 -4.76
N ILE A 216 6.33 -1.99 -3.69
CA ILE A 216 6.71 -2.38 -2.33
C ILE A 216 5.95 -3.64 -1.90
N LEU A 217 4.62 -3.69 -2.06
CA LEU A 217 3.83 -4.85 -1.64
C LEU A 217 4.24 -6.12 -2.38
N ARG A 218 4.48 -6.02 -3.69
CA ARG A 218 5.00 -7.15 -4.49
C ARG A 218 6.32 -7.66 -3.96
N THR A 219 7.23 -6.73 -3.70
CA THR A 219 8.56 -7.02 -3.20
C THR A 219 8.48 -7.64 -1.81
N ALA A 220 7.75 -7.01 -0.90
CA ALA A 220 7.51 -7.48 0.46
C ALA A 220 6.91 -8.90 0.48
N TYR A 221 5.94 -9.18 -0.39
CA TYR A 221 5.33 -10.51 -0.51
C TYR A 221 6.29 -11.55 -1.09
N PHE A 222 6.97 -11.23 -2.20
CA PHE A 222 7.95 -12.14 -2.83
C PHE A 222 9.02 -12.56 -1.84
N PHE A 223 9.44 -11.58 -1.04
CA PHE A 223 10.44 -11.81 -0.05
C PHE A 223 9.81 -12.53 1.19
N GLY A 224 8.59 -12.22 1.61
CA GLY A 224 8.00 -12.83 2.81
C GLY A 224 8.25 -11.98 4.06
N VAL A 225 8.08 -10.67 3.90
CA VAL A 225 7.87 -9.71 4.99
C VAL A 225 6.62 -10.12 5.77
N ASP A 226 6.72 -10.08 7.10
CA ASP A 226 5.66 -10.57 8.00
C ASP A 226 4.48 -9.60 8.12
N GLY A 227 4.69 -8.32 7.82
CA GLY A 227 3.62 -7.33 7.73
C GLY A 227 4.06 -6.04 7.08
N VAL A 228 3.12 -5.41 6.37
CA VAL A 228 3.27 -4.06 5.83
C VAL A 228 2.23 -3.16 6.49
N LEU A 229 2.71 -2.08 7.11
CA LEU A 229 1.90 -1.11 7.83
C LEU A 229 1.82 0.21 7.06
N LEU A 230 0.60 0.69 6.84
CA LEU A 230 0.31 1.97 6.19
C LEU A 230 -0.15 3.02 7.21
N CYS A 231 0.09 4.29 6.92
CA CYS A 231 -0.65 5.38 7.58
C CYS A 231 -2.12 5.32 7.13
N SER A 232 -3.08 5.39 8.06
CA SER A 232 -4.51 5.43 7.71
C SER A 232 -4.93 6.72 6.98
N LYS A 233 -4.06 7.73 6.93
CA LYS A 233 -4.25 9.00 6.23
C LYS A 233 -3.02 9.32 5.41
N ASN A 234 -3.21 10.10 4.34
CA ASN A 234 -2.14 10.60 3.48
C ASN A 234 -1.28 9.49 2.84
N SER A 235 -1.83 8.29 2.69
CA SER A 235 -1.23 7.16 1.98
C SER A 235 -2.15 6.69 0.85
N ALA A 236 -1.56 6.10 -0.19
CA ALA A 236 -2.31 5.47 -1.27
C ALA A 236 -3.23 4.35 -0.72
N PRO A 237 -4.50 4.28 -1.14
CA PRO A 237 -5.38 3.17 -0.78
C PRO A 237 -4.96 1.89 -1.54
N ILE A 238 -5.38 0.72 -1.03
CA ILE A 238 -5.18 -0.58 -1.69
C ILE A 238 -6.18 -0.73 -2.87
N SER A 239 -6.04 0.15 -3.84
CA SER A 239 -6.91 0.25 -5.02
C SER A 239 -6.66 -0.89 -6.01
N PRO A 240 -7.56 -1.10 -7.00
CA PRO A 240 -7.31 -2.00 -8.12
C PRO A 240 -6.00 -1.77 -8.86
N THR A 241 -5.54 -0.51 -8.91
CA THR A 241 -4.22 -0.16 -9.48
C THR A 241 -3.10 -0.79 -8.66
N VAL A 242 -3.15 -0.69 -7.33
CA VAL A 242 -2.16 -1.31 -6.42
C VAL A 242 -2.20 -2.84 -6.57
N SER A 243 -3.38 -3.46 -6.65
CA SER A 243 -3.51 -4.90 -6.90
C SER A 243 -2.92 -5.31 -8.25
N LYS A 244 -3.04 -4.45 -9.27
CA LYS A 244 -2.43 -4.67 -10.59
C LYS A 244 -0.92 -4.59 -10.55
N VAL A 245 -0.38 -3.48 -10.05
CA VAL A 245 1.07 -3.21 -10.00
C VAL A 245 1.78 -4.25 -9.14
N SER A 246 1.15 -4.62 -8.02
CA SER A 246 1.67 -5.64 -7.12
C SER A 246 1.61 -7.08 -7.68
N SER A 247 1.07 -7.27 -8.89
CA SER A 247 0.84 -8.59 -9.51
C SER A 247 -0.02 -9.52 -8.63
N GLY A 248 -0.96 -8.96 -7.88
CA GLY A 248 -1.85 -9.68 -6.97
C GLY A 248 -1.33 -9.88 -5.55
N ALA A 249 -0.08 -9.50 -5.24
CA ALA A 249 0.47 -9.62 -3.89
C ALA A 249 -0.37 -8.88 -2.83
N ALA A 250 -0.93 -7.71 -3.19
CA ALA A 250 -1.79 -6.94 -2.30
C ALA A 250 -3.08 -7.68 -1.86
N GLU A 251 -3.54 -8.64 -2.66
CA GLU A 251 -4.72 -9.46 -2.32
C GLU A 251 -4.32 -10.66 -1.45
N LEU A 252 -3.12 -11.21 -1.62
CA LEU A 252 -2.65 -12.43 -0.94
C LEU A 252 -2.17 -12.15 0.49
N MET A 253 -1.48 -11.02 0.70
CA MET A 253 -0.88 -10.71 2.00
C MET A 253 -1.82 -9.94 2.94
N ASP A 254 -1.51 -9.97 4.23
CA ASP A 254 -2.12 -9.04 5.19
C ASP A 254 -1.42 -7.69 5.13
N ILE A 255 -2.24 -6.64 5.07
CA ILE A 255 -1.81 -5.25 5.02
C ILE A 255 -2.51 -4.56 6.18
N TYR A 256 -1.74 -3.84 6.97
CA TYR A 256 -2.17 -3.21 8.19
C TYR A 256 -2.20 -1.70 8.03
N SER A 257 -2.96 -1.02 8.88
CA SER A 257 -2.88 0.43 8.98
C SER A 257 -2.92 0.93 10.41
N THR A 258 -2.35 2.12 10.64
CA THR A 258 -2.44 2.83 11.92
C THR A 258 -2.76 4.31 11.71
N PRO A 259 -3.64 4.90 12.54
CA PRO A 259 -3.93 6.34 12.48
C PRO A 259 -2.75 7.19 12.98
N ASN A 260 -1.84 6.61 13.78
CA ASN A 260 -0.75 7.32 14.42
C ASN A 260 0.51 6.44 14.39
N LEU A 261 1.27 6.59 13.30
CA LEU A 261 2.51 5.85 13.08
C LEU A 261 3.54 6.07 14.21
N VAL A 262 3.73 7.31 14.65
CA VAL A 262 4.69 7.64 15.72
C VAL A 262 4.38 6.88 17.00
N LYS A 263 3.10 6.85 17.40
CA LYS A 263 2.66 6.10 18.59
C LYS A 263 2.91 4.60 18.41
N PHE A 264 2.51 4.04 17.27
CA PHE A 264 2.73 2.64 16.94
C PHE A 264 4.22 2.24 17.03
N LEU A 265 5.11 3.05 16.46
CA LEU A 265 6.56 2.79 16.45
C LEU A 265 7.13 2.82 17.88
N LYS A 266 6.75 3.82 18.68
CA LYS A 266 7.19 3.93 20.09
C LYS A 266 6.70 2.75 20.93
N GLU A 267 5.44 2.35 20.82
CA GLU A 267 4.91 1.20 21.55
C GLU A 267 5.58 -0.10 21.11
N SER A 268 5.78 -0.30 19.81
CA SER A 268 6.48 -1.49 19.30
C SER A 268 7.95 -1.51 19.76
N HIS A 269 8.61 -0.36 19.84
CA HIS A 269 9.96 -0.24 20.38
C HIS A 269 10.04 -0.65 21.85
N LEU A 270 9.11 -0.18 22.68
CA LEU A 270 9.00 -0.60 24.09
C LEU A 270 8.78 -2.11 24.24
N ASN A 271 8.18 -2.74 23.23
CA ASN A 271 7.96 -4.18 23.14
C ASN A 271 9.14 -4.96 22.53
N GLY A 272 10.30 -4.31 22.36
CA GLY A 272 11.55 -4.95 21.94
C GLY A 272 11.80 -4.97 20.43
N TRP A 273 11.02 -4.21 19.64
CA TRP A 273 11.26 -4.05 18.21
C TRP A 273 12.34 -3.00 17.92
N GLU A 274 13.25 -3.33 17.00
CA GLU A 274 14.20 -2.40 16.41
C GLU A 274 13.48 -1.55 15.36
N ILE A 275 13.47 -0.22 15.55
CA ILE A 275 12.87 0.71 14.59
C ILE A 275 13.98 1.38 13.79
N ILE A 276 14.08 1.04 12.51
CA ILE A 276 15.13 1.54 11.63
C ILE A 276 14.50 2.35 10.50
N GLY A 277 14.86 3.62 10.37
CA GLY A 277 14.41 4.47 9.27
C GLY A 277 15.32 4.35 8.05
N ALA A 278 14.76 4.33 6.84
CA ALA A 278 15.51 4.60 5.62
C ALA A 278 15.62 6.11 5.41
N ALA A 279 16.84 6.65 5.39
CA ALA A 279 17.10 8.05 5.13
C ALA A 279 18.53 8.25 4.61
N GLY A 280 18.72 9.05 3.57
CA GLY A 280 20.03 9.32 2.95
C GLY A 280 21.04 9.95 3.92
N GLU A 281 20.65 11.04 4.58
CA GLU A 281 21.48 11.78 5.54
C GLU A 281 20.93 11.63 6.96
N ALA A 282 21.44 10.65 7.71
CA ALA A 282 21.04 10.47 9.10
C ALA A 282 22.18 9.97 9.99
N ASN A 283 22.19 10.41 11.24
CA ASN A 283 23.14 9.99 12.27
C ASN A 283 22.37 9.49 13.50
N PRO A 284 22.64 8.27 14.02
CA PRO A 284 23.58 7.28 13.51
C PRO A 284 23.04 6.50 12.28
N SER A 285 23.88 6.30 11.26
CA SER A 285 23.57 5.45 10.10
C SER A 285 24.29 4.10 10.20
N LEU A 286 23.53 3.03 9.94
CA LEU A 286 24.02 1.66 9.86
C LEU A 286 24.53 1.37 8.46
N THR A 287 25.65 0.66 8.39
CA THR A 287 26.02 -0.04 7.17
C THR A 287 24.98 -1.12 6.84
N LEU A 288 24.87 -1.46 5.57
CA LEU A 288 24.03 -2.56 5.08
C LEU A 288 24.31 -3.90 5.79
N SER A 289 25.56 -4.15 6.17
CA SER A 289 25.97 -5.33 6.94
C SER A 289 25.44 -5.30 8.39
N GLN A 290 25.52 -4.15 9.06
CA GLN A 290 24.98 -3.98 10.42
C GLN A 290 23.45 -4.07 10.43
N PHE A 291 22.78 -3.45 9.44
CA PHE A 291 21.34 -3.59 9.26
C PHE A 291 20.92 -5.07 9.14
N ARG A 292 21.65 -5.83 8.31
CA ARG A 292 21.41 -7.27 8.15
C ARG A 292 21.59 -8.05 9.46
N HIS A 293 22.62 -7.71 10.24
CA HIS A 293 22.87 -8.34 11.54
C HIS A 293 21.71 -8.10 12.52
N LYS A 294 21.26 -6.85 12.64
CA LYS A 294 20.11 -6.50 13.47
C LYS A 294 18.83 -7.22 13.07
N ALA A 295 18.55 -7.30 11.77
CA ALA A 295 17.40 -8.02 11.24
C ALA A 295 17.42 -9.54 11.53
N SER A 296 18.58 -10.12 11.87
CA SER A 296 18.67 -11.52 12.29
C SER A 296 18.52 -11.74 13.80
N GLU A 297 18.84 -10.75 14.62
CA GLU A 297 18.87 -10.88 16.09
C GLU A 297 17.59 -10.37 16.75
N HIS A 298 16.96 -9.36 16.16
CA HIS A 298 15.82 -8.66 16.74
C HIS A 298 14.62 -8.63 15.80
N PRO A 299 13.38 -8.61 16.35
CA PRO A 299 12.22 -8.22 15.58
C PRO A 299 12.41 -6.78 15.09
N LEU A 300 12.13 -6.51 13.80
CA LEU A 300 12.55 -5.26 13.17
C LEU A 300 11.42 -4.63 12.35
N ILE A 301 11.31 -3.31 12.43
CA ILE A 301 10.44 -2.49 11.58
C ILE A 301 11.32 -1.54 10.76
N LEU A 302 11.35 -1.74 9.44
CA LEU A 302 11.96 -0.80 8.50
C LEU A 302 10.94 0.27 8.13
N VAL A 303 11.24 1.53 8.40
CA VAL A 303 10.36 2.67 8.12
C VAL A 303 10.83 3.38 6.85
N LEU A 304 9.92 3.50 5.88
CA LEU A 304 10.18 4.14 4.59
C LEU A 304 9.34 5.41 4.48
N GLY A 305 9.96 6.46 3.97
CA GLY A 305 9.35 7.78 3.85
C GLY A 305 8.47 7.96 2.62
N ASN A 306 7.87 9.15 2.56
CA ASN A 306 7.26 9.67 1.35
C ASN A 306 8.32 9.89 0.28
N GLU A 307 7.95 9.72 -0.98
CA GLU A 307 8.87 9.70 -2.12
C GLU A 307 9.47 11.07 -2.43
N GLY A 308 8.83 12.16 -1.99
CA GLY A 308 9.31 13.52 -2.16
C GLY A 308 9.91 14.12 -0.89
N THR A 309 9.28 13.91 0.26
CA THR A 309 9.70 14.55 1.53
C THR A 309 10.50 13.65 2.46
N GLY A 310 10.65 12.37 2.11
CA GLY A 310 11.22 11.36 2.98
C GLY A 310 10.38 11.15 4.26
N LEU A 311 11.04 10.69 5.32
CA LEU A 311 10.42 10.50 6.64
C LEU A 311 10.09 11.85 7.29
N ARG A 312 8.88 11.97 7.87
CA ARG A 312 8.50 13.15 8.67
C ARG A 312 9.37 13.26 9.91
N THR A 313 9.65 14.48 10.38
CA THR A 313 10.51 14.74 11.56
C THR A 313 10.13 13.91 12.79
N ASN A 314 8.83 13.86 13.12
CA ASN A 314 8.36 13.10 14.29
C ASN A 314 8.53 11.57 14.12
N VAL A 315 8.51 11.08 12.88
CA VAL A 315 8.76 9.67 12.56
C VAL A 315 10.25 9.39 12.63
N LYS A 316 11.11 10.27 12.10
CA LYS A 316 12.56 10.22 12.29
C LYS A 316 12.93 10.13 13.77
N SER A 317 12.34 10.97 14.62
CA SER A 317 12.57 10.93 16.08
C SER A 317 12.06 9.67 16.79
N ALA A 318 11.20 8.87 16.15
CA ALA A 318 10.74 7.58 16.67
C ALA A 318 11.62 6.41 16.20
N CYS A 319 12.48 6.62 15.20
CA CYS A 319 13.47 5.64 14.77
C CYS A 319 14.67 5.64 15.72
N ASN A 320 15.20 4.45 16.00
CA ASN A 320 16.39 4.29 16.85
C ASN A 320 17.68 4.51 16.07
N GLN A 321 17.69 4.07 14.82
CA GLN A 321 18.82 4.10 13.92
C GLN A 321 18.33 4.31 12.49
N PHE A 322 19.25 4.64 11.60
CA PHE A 322 18.96 4.81 10.20
C PHE A 322 19.79 3.88 9.33
N VAL A 323 19.31 3.60 8.13
CA VAL A 323 20.08 2.92 7.09
C VAL A 323 19.93 3.71 5.81
N SER A 324 21.02 3.84 5.06
CA SER A 324 21.02 4.45 3.74
C SER A 324 21.58 3.49 2.71
N ILE A 325 21.15 3.66 1.46
CA ILE A 325 21.77 2.99 0.33
C ILE A 325 22.85 3.93 -0.20
N PRO A 326 24.13 3.50 -0.26
CA PRO A 326 25.19 4.34 -0.79
C PRO A 326 24.91 4.64 -2.27
N SER A 327 24.99 5.92 -2.64
CA SER A 327 24.92 6.33 -4.04
C SER A 327 26.17 5.87 -4.78
N ALA A 328 25.99 5.31 -5.97
CA ALA A 328 27.08 5.01 -6.89
C ALA A 328 27.53 6.26 -7.69
N GLN A 329 26.79 7.38 -7.58
CA GLN A 329 27.12 8.64 -8.23
C GLN A 329 28.00 9.51 -7.32
N PRO A 330 28.91 10.31 -7.89
CA PRO A 330 29.79 11.18 -7.12
C PRO A 330 28.99 12.25 -6.35
N PRO A 331 29.51 12.72 -5.20
CA PRO A 331 28.83 13.70 -4.34
C PRO A 331 28.57 15.07 -4.99
N SER A 332 29.13 15.34 -6.18
CA SER A 332 28.85 16.54 -6.98
C SER A 332 27.48 16.50 -7.68
N PHE A 333 26.80 15.37 -7.66
CA PHE A 333 25.43 15.27 -8.17
C PHE A 333 24.46 15.76 -7.08
N ASN A 334 24.18 17.07 -7.06
CA ASN A 334 23.20 17.72 -6.17
C ASN A 334 21.74 17.32 -6.43
N GLY A 335 21.49 16.25 -7.19
CA GLY A 335 20.17 15.63 -7.22
C GLY A 335 20.01 14.84 -5.93
N SER A 336 19.40 15.46 -4.91
CA SER A 336 18.94 14.81 -3.69
C SER A 336 17.85 13.79 -4.06
N VAL A 337 18.29 12.66 -4.61
CA VAL A 337 17.50 11.46 -4.71
C VAL A 337 17.66 10.78 -3.35
N ASP A 338 16.85 11.24 -2.39
CA ASP A 338 16.74 10.58 -1.09
C ASP A 338 16.14 9.19 -1.34
N ILE A 339 16.97 8.16 -1.12
CA ILE A 339 16.62 6.73 -1.24
C ILE A 339 15.93 6.26 0.04
#